data_AF-A0A1Y2TPH6-F1
#
_entry.id   AF-A0A1Y2TPH6-F1
#
_cell.length_a   1.000
_cell.length_b   1.000
_cell.length_c   1.000
_cell.angle_alpha   90.00
_cell.angle_beta   90.00
_cell.angle_gamma   90.00
#
_symmetry.space_group_name_H-M   'P 1'
#
loop_
_entity.id
_entity.type
_entity.pdbx_description
1 polymer ?
#
loop_
_entity_poly.entity_id
_entity_poly.type
_entity_poly.pdbx_seq_one_letter_code
_entity_poly.pdbx_strand_id
1 'polypeptide(L)'
;MRLINAHTKKMRWFGDEQREPYAILSHRWGSDEITLKEFDLINGHVDNGSSHPSTSKAGYRKIEGCCEKAKENGIDWVWVDTCCIDQTSSAELSEAINSMYRWYNESRVCYVYLDDVSADDTNLTAENSPFRKSVWFTRGWTLQELIAPKNVSFFSQSWTFLEERSKIEKLLEDITGIPFNLLNIYGIHGLSIAQRMCLAAKRETTRKEDIAYCLLGIFDINMPLIYGEGDKAFQRLQEEIIRRTTDQSIFAWGFGTSGETHDTGLDRHVSILASSPRGFVGCAGIVPYDSGSLKETTRFELTQRGLRFRIPIVRGNLGILKCCLLDDPRKLVAIRLD
;
A
#
# COMPACT_ATOMS: atom_id res chain seq x y z
N MET A 1 19.55 3.21 -2.00
CA MET A 1 18.81 2.22 -2.81
C MET A 1 19.72 1.65 -3.90
N ARG A 2 19.52 0.40 -4.31
CA ARG A 2 20.21 -0.21 -5.47
C ARG A 2 19.33 -0.06 -6.72
N LEU A 3 19.91 0.24 -7.87
CA LEU A 3 19.22 0.34 -9.16
C LEU A 3 19.94 -0.48 -10.22
N ILE A 4 19.19 -1.00 -11.20
CA ILE A 4 19.70 -1.75 -12.35
C ILE A 4 19.79 -0.79 -13.53
N ASN A 5 20.94 -0.77 -14.20
CA ASN A 5 21.08 -0.06 -15.46
C ASN A 5 20.34 -0.82 -16.57
N ALA A 6 19.36 -0.18 -17.20
CA ALA A 6 18.45 -0.82 -18.15
C ALA A 6 19.15 -1.37 -19.40
N HIS A 7 20.28 -0.77 -19.79
CA HIS A 7 21.08 -1.15 -20.96
C HIS A 7 22.07 -2.27 -20.67
N THR A 8 22.81 -2.16 -19.56
CA THR A 8 23.91 -3.08 -19.24
C THR A 8 23.53 -4.19 -18.27
N LYS A 9 22.34 -4.11 -17.66
CA LYS A 9 21.86 -4.96 -16.57
C LYS A 9 22.75 -4.96 -15.31
N LYS A 10 23.73 -4.05 -15.22
CA LYS A 10 24.58 -3.91 -14.03
C LYS A 10 23.88 -3.14 -12.94
N MET A 11 24.10 -3.52 -11.68
CA MET A 11 23.57 -2.80 -10.52
C MET A 11 24.54 -1.73 -10.02
N ARG A 12 23.98 -0.63 -9.51
CA ARG A 12 24.72 0.44 -8.82
C ARG A 12 23.95 0.88 -7.58
N TRP A 13 24.69 1.20 -6.52
CA TRP A 13 24.13 1.82 -5.32
C TRP A 13 24.02 3.34 -5.48
N PHE A 14 22.88 3.89 -5.07
CA PHE A 14 22.59 5.31 -5.04
C PHE A 14 22.22 5.74 -3.61
N GLY A 15 22.93 6.76 -3.11
CA GLY A 15 22.56 7.46 -1.87
C GLY A 15 21.36 8.40 -2.08
N ASP A 16 20.93 9.07 -1.02
CA ASP A 16 19.72 9.91 -1.04
C ASP A 16 19.87 11.18 -1.90
N GLU A 17 21.06 11.76 -2.01
CA GLU A 17 21.29 13.03 -2.72
C GLU A 17 21.65 12.89 -4.20
N GLN A 18 21.84 11.67 -4.72
CA GLN A 18 22.44 11.42 -6.05
C GLN A 18 21.52 10.63 -7.00
N ARG A 19 20.20 10.65 -6.79
CA ARG A 19 19.29 9.81 -7.57
C ARG A 19 18.99 10.41 -8.93
N GLU A 20 19.49 9.73 -9.96
CA GLU A 20 19.03 9.92 -11.34
C GLU A 20 17.56 9.46 -11.48
N PRO A 21 16.81 9.94 -12.47
CA PRO A 21 15.46 9.45 -12.75
C PRO A 21 15.46 7.93 -13.00
N TYR A 22 14.53 7.22 -12.37
CA TYR A 22 14.40 5.78 -12.51
C TYR A 22 12.93 5.37 -12.73
N ALA A 23 12.75 4.23 -13.38
CA ALA A 23 11.47 3.53 -13.45
C ALA A 23 11.40 2.51 -12.31
N ILE A 24 10.20 2.23 -11.83
CA ILE A 24 9.98 1.27 -10.74
C ILE A 24 9.00 0.19 -11.18
N LEU A 25 9.35 -1.08 -10.93
CA LEU A 25 8.47 -2.21 -11.26
C LEU A 25 7.53 -2.49 -10.09
N SER A 26 6.23 -2.46 -10.38
CA SER A 26 5.20 -3.04 -9.53
C SER A 26 4.74 -4.36 -10.14
N HIS A 27 4.80 -5.44 -9.37
CA HIS A 27 4.40 -6.76 -9.84
C HIS A 27 4.00 -7.67 -8.68
N ARG A 28 3.25 -8.71 -8.99
CA ARG A 28 3.04 -9.82 -8.06
C ARG A 28 4.23 -10.77 -8.09
N TRP A 29 4.76 -11.12 -6.93
CA TRP A 29 5.79 -12.15 -6.80
C TRP A 29 5.22 -13.53 -7.17
N GLY A 30 5.93 -14.21 -8.07
CA GLY A 30 5.70 -15.61 -8.43
C GLY A 30 6.65 -16.57 -7.70
N SER A 31 6.69 -17.83 -8.14
CA SER A 31 7.61 -18.85 -7.59
C SER A 31 9.06 -18.67 -8.08
N ASP A 32 9.24 -18.12 -9.28
CA ASP A 32 10.54 -18.05 -9.97
C ASP A 32 11.07 -16.62 -10.04
N GLU A 33 10.99 -15.88 -8.94
CA GLU A 33 11.58 -14.55 -8.83
C GLU A 33 13.11 -14.62 -8.79
N ILE A 34 13.75 -13.52 -9.21
CA ILE A 34 15.20 -13.38 -9.17
C ILE A 34 15.59 -12.63 -7.90
N THR A 35 16.40 -13.27 -7.07
CA THR A 35 16.99 -12.62 -5.89
C THR A 35 18.20 -11.78 -6.28
N LEU A 36 18.65 -10.88 -5.39
CA LEU A 36 19.90 -10.12 -5.57
C LEU A 36 21.09 -11.04 -5.90
N LYS A 37 21.28 -12.11 -5.13
CA LYS A 37 22.38 -13.06 -5.32
C LYS A 37 22.33 -13.74 -6.68
N GLU A 38 21.14 -14.14 -7.11
CA GLU A 38 20.97 -14.74 -8.45
C GLU A 38 21.23 -13.73 -9.56
N PHE A 39 20.82 -12.48 -9.38
CA PHE A 39 21.08 -11.41 -10.34
C PHE A 39 22.58 -11.11 -10.48
N ASP A 40 23.32 -11.07 -9.38
CA ASP A 40 24.77 -10.91 -9.38
C ASP A 40 25.48 -12.06 -10.09
N LEU A 41 25.03 -13.31 -9.88
CA LEU A 41 25.56 -14.49 -10.56
C LEU A 41 25.31 -14.45 -12.08
N ILE A 42 24.13 -14.00 -12.51
CA ILE A 42 23.82 -13.82 -13.94
C ILE A 42 24.78 -12.81 -14.57
N ASN A 43 25.04 -11.68 -13.90
CA ASN A 43 25.91 -10.62 -14.42
C ASN A 43 27.41 -10.92 -14.30
N GLY A 44 27.81 -11.78 -13.36
CA GLY A 44 29.17 -12.25 -13.20
C GLY A 44 29.54 -13.41 -14.14
N HIS A 45 28.55 -14.02 -14.79
CA HIS A 45 28.77 -15.12 -15.72
C HIS A 45 29.45 -14.60 -17.00
N VAL A 46 30.70 -14.98 -17.21
CA VAL A 46 31.44 -14.66 -18.43
C VAL A 46 30.88 -15.51 -19.58
N ASP A 47 30.47 -14.85 -20.67
CA ASP A 47 29.91 -15.47 -21.87
C ASP A 47 30.87 -16.48 -22.51
N ASN A 48 30.79 -17.74 -22.08
CA ASN A 48 31.36 -18.90 -22.77
C ASN A 48 30.37 -19.50 -23.80
N GLY A 49 29.37 -18.72 -24.24
CA GLY A 49 28.34 -19.14 -25.19
C GLY A 49 27.10 -19.82 -24.58
N SER A 50 27.02 -19.93 -23.25
CA SER A 50 25.86 -20.47 -22.54
C SER A 50 25.23 -19.42 -21.62
N SER A 51 23.94 -19.13 -21.79
CA SER A 51 23.17 -18.27 -20.88
C SER A 51 23.04 -18.90 -19.49
N HIS A 52 23.19 -18.11 -18.42
CA HIS A 52 22.97 -18.58 -17.05
C HIS A 52 21.55 -19.16 -16.88
N PRO A 53 21.34 -20.35 -16.27
CA PRO A 53 20.03 -21.01 -16.22
C PRO A 53 18.88 -20.13 -15.70
N SER A 54 19.19 -19.25 -14.74
CA SER A 54 18.22 -18.32 -14.14
C SER A 54 17.64 -17.29 -15.12
N THR A 55 18.24 -17.07 -16.31
CA THR A 55 17.64 -16.17 -17.33
C THR A 55 16.33 -16.73 -17.90
N SER A 56 16.09 -18.03 -17.79
CA SER A 56 14.84 -18.68 -18.20
C SER A 56 13.68 -18.47 -17.22
N LYS A 57 13.96 -18.02 -15.99
CA LYS A 57 12.96 -17.81 -14.93
C LYS A 57 12.00 -16.68 -15.28
N ALA A 58 10.74 -16.82 -14.86
CA ALA A 58 9.72 -15.81 -15.09
C ALA A 58 10.09 -14.44 -14.48
N GLY A 59 10.69 -14.42 -13.28
CA GLY A 59 11.15 -13.18 -12.65
C GLY A 59 12.21 -12.43 -13.46
N TYR A 60 13.09 -13.15 -14.16
CA TYR A 60 14.09 -12.49 -15.03
C TYR A 60 13.42 -11.80 -16.21
N ARG A 61 12.43 -12.45 -16.85
CA ARG A 61 11.63 -11.84 -17.92
C ARG A 61 10.88 -10.58 -17.47
N LYS A 62 10.43 -10.51 -16.22
CA LYS A 62 9.85 -9.29 -15.64
C LYS A 62 10.89 -8.17 -15.57
N ILE A 63 12.10 -8.46 -15.10
CA ILE A 63 13.19 -7.48 -15.02
C ILE A 63 13.59 -7.00 -16.43
N GLU A 64 13.71 -7.92 -17.39
CA GLU A 64 14.05 -7.58 -18.78
C GLU A 64 12.99 -6.66 -19.40
N GLY A 65 11.71 -7.03 -19.34
CA GLY A 65 10.65 -6.20 -19.90
C GLY A 65 10.56 -4.83 -19.22
N CYS A 66 10.76 -4.75 -17.90
CA CYS A 66 10.84 -3.47 -17.20
C CYS A 66 11.98 -2.59 -17.73
N CYS A 67 13.16 -3.16 -17.95
CA CYS A 67 14.28 -2.45 -18.55
C CYS A 67 14.00 -2.02 -20.00
N GLU A 68 13.37 -2.87 -20.81
CA GLU A 68 12.99 -2.51 -22.18
C GLU A 68 12.04 -1.32 -22.19
N LYS A 69 11.01 -1.32 -21.33
CA LYS A 69 10.09 -0.18 -21.18
C LYS A 69 10.78 1.06 -20.63
N ALA A 70 11.76 0.91 -19.74
CA ALA A 70 12.57 2.03 -19.28
C ALA A 70 13.38 2.66 -20.44
N LYS A 71 14.04 1.83 -21.25
CA LYS A 71 14.80 2.30 -22.43
C LYS A 71 13.92 3.00 -23.46
N GLU A 72 12.75 2.44 -23.78
CA GLU A 72 11.75 3.06 -24.67
C GLU A 72 11.36 4.47 -24.20
N ASN A 73 11.35 4.72 -22.88
CA ASN A 73 11.02 6.00 -22.27
C ASN A 73 12.25 6.87 -21.92
N GLY A 74 13.45 6.49 -22.37
CA GLY A 74 14.68 7.25 -22.11
C GLY A 74 15.11 7.26 -20.64
N ILE A 75 14.82 6.18 -19.91
CA ILE A 75 15.17 6.01 -18.49
C ILE A 75 16.25 4.94 -18.36
N ASP A 76 17.40 5.33 -17.82
CA ASP A 76 18.57 4.44 -17.74
C ASP A 76 18.56 3.51 -16.54
N TRP A 77 17.74 3.79 -15.53
CA TRP A 77 17.74 3.07 -14.26
C TRP A 77 16.38 2.50 -13.93
N VAL A 78 16.36 1.25 -13.45
CA VAL A 78 15.15 0.59 -12.97
C VAL A 78 15.34 0.06 -11.56
N TRP A 79 14.26 0.09 -10.79
CA TRP A 79 14.17 -0.54 -9.48
C TRP A 79 13.18 -1.70 -9.52
N VAL A 80 13.59 -2.83 -8.94
CA VAL A 80 12.78 -4.05 -8.81
C VAL A 80 13.04 -4.62 -7.42
N ASP A 81 12.02 -4.69 -6.57
CA ASP A 81 12.13 -5.08 -5.16
C ASP A 81 12.77 -6.46 -4.93
N THR A 82 12.48 -7.44 -5.78
CA THR A 82 12.97 -8.82 -5.63
C THR A 82 14.50 -8.94 -5.69
N CYS A 83 15.16 -8.09 -6.49
CA CYS A 83 16.61 -8.14 -6.68
C CYS A 83 17.35 -6.85 -6.30
N CYS A 84 16.67 -5.72 -6.16
CA CYS A 84 17.29 -4.47 -5.72
C CYS A 84 17.41 -4.37 -4.20
N ILE A 85 16.65 -5.17 -3.44
CA ILE A 85 16.73 -5.26 -1.98
C ILE A 85 17.49 -6.54 -1.61
N ASP A 86 18.51 -6.43 -0.78
CA ASP A 86 19.10 -7.60 -0.12
C ASP A 86 18.17 -8.09 0.99
N GLN A 87 17.31 -9.03 0.64
CA GLN A 87 16.37 -9.66 1.58
C GLN A 87 17.07 -10.50 2.67
N THR A 88 18.38 -10.76 2.54
CA THR A 88 19.17 -11.47 3.55
C THR A 88 19.75 -10.54 4.62
N SER A 89 19.77 -9.24 4.35
CA SER A 89 20.15 -8.19 5.30
C SER A 89 18.91 -7.60 5.96
N SER A 90 18.68 -7.92 7.23
CA SER A 90 17.53 -7.37 7.99
C SER A 90 17.58 -5.84 8.09
N ALA A 91 18.78 -5.26 8.13
CA ALA A 91 18.97 -3.82 8.11
C ALA A 91 18.53 -3.20 6.77
N GLU A 92 18.98 -3.76 5.65
CA GLU A 92 18.61 -3.26 4.31
C GLU A 92 17.12 -3.47 4.04
N LEU A 93 16.57 -4.64 4.41
CA LEU A 93 15.14 -4.91 4.28
C LEU A 93 14.28 -3.92 5.09
N SER A 94 14.71 -3.62 6.32
CA SER A 94 14.03 -2.64 7.19
C SER A 94 14.09 -1.23 6.60
N GLU A 95 15.26 -0.80 6.11
CA GLU A 95 15.42 0.49 5.45
C GLU A 95 14.54 0.59 4.19
N ALA A 96 14.51 -0.48 3.40
CA ALA A 96 13.77 -0.55 2.14
C ALA A 96 12.26 -0.44 2.36
N ILE A 97 11.69 -1.25 3.25
CA ILE A 97 10.25 -1.21 3.55
C ILE A 97 9.83 0.15 4.12
N ASN A 98 10.65 0.74 5.00
CA ASN A 98 10.39 2.07 5.55
C ASN A 98 10.53 3.20 4.50
N SER A 99 11.22 2.93 3.38
CA SER A 99 11.43 3.89 2.30
C SER A 99 10.58 3.63 1.06
N MET A 100 9.86 2.50 0.99
CA MET A 100 9.29 2.01 -0.27
C MET A 100 8.27 2.97 -0.86
N TYR A 101 7.39 3.54 -0.03
CA TYR A 101 6.43 4.55 -0.48
C TYR A 101 7.13 5.77 -1.11
N ARG A 102 8.18 6.27 -0.47
CA ARG A 102 9.00 7.38 -1.00
C ARG A 102 9.63 6.99 -2.33
N TRP A 103 10.15 5.78 -2.45
CA TRP A 103 10.76 5.28 -3.70
C TRP A 103 9.73 5.13 -4.83
N TYR A 104 8.50 4.73 -4.54
CA TYR A 104 7.42 4.75 -5.53
C TYR A 104 7.02 6.18 -5.91
N ASN A 105 6.85 7.07 -4.93
CA ASN A 105 6.48 8.47 -5.15
C ASN A 105 7.52 9.28 -5.96
N GLU A 106 8.81 9.02 -5.73
CA GLU A 106 9.92 9.68 -6.42
C GLU A 106 10.27 9.05 -7.78
N SER A 107 9.72 7.88 -8.10
CA SER A 107 9.94 7.25 -9.40
C SER A 107 9.42 8.13 -10.54
N ARG A 108 10.11 8.09 -11.69
CA ARG A 108 9.67 8.80 -12.90
C ARG A 108 8.39 8.20 -13.47
N VAL A 109 8.28 6.88 -13.37
CA VAL A 109 7.14 6.07 -13.80
C VAL A 109 7.15 4.73 -13.06
N CYS A 110 5.98 4.26 -12.67
CA CYS A 110 5.77 2.90 -12.20
C CYS A 110 5.17 2.05 -13.34
N TYR A 111 5.85 0.96 -13.67
CA TYR A 111 5.32 -0.04 -14.58
C TYR A 111 4.64 -1.13 -13.77
N VAL A 112 3.33 -1.27 -13.95
CA VAL A 112 2.55 -2.34 -13.34
C VAL A 112 2.49 -3.50 -14.32
N TYR A 113 3.13 -4.61 -13.96
CA TYR A 113 3.12 -5.84 -14.74
C TYR A 113 2.08 -6.81 -14.17
N LEU A 114 1.07 -7.12 -14.99
CA LEU A 114 -0.03 -8.02 -14.63
C LEU A 114 0.19 -9.38 -15.30
N ASP A 115 0.67 -10.36 -14.52
CA ASP A 115 0.96 -11.70 -15.02
C ASP A 115 -0.29 -12.56 -15.32
N ASP A 116 -1.47 -12.09 -14.89
CA ASP A 116 -2.76 -12.74 -15.06
C ASP A 116 -3.68 -12.06 -16.10
N VAL A 117 -3.14 -11.09 -16.86
CA VAL A 117 -3.86 -10.37 -17.92
C VAL A 117 -3.21 -10.63 -19.27
N SER A 118 -3.98 -11.13 -20.24
CA SER A 118 -3.51 -11.37 -21.61
C SER A 118 -3.45 -10.07 -22.43
N ALA A 119 -2.64 -10.07 -23.49
CA ALA A 119 -2.58 -8.94 -24.42
C ALA A 119 -3.87 -8.77 -25.26
N ASP A 120 -4.66 -9.84 -25.40
CA ASP A 120 -5.91 -9.83 -26.17
C ASP A 120 -7.10 -9.25 -25.37
N ASP A 121 -6.88 -8.80 -24.13
CA ASP A 121 -7.89 -8.09 -23.34
C ASP A 121 -8.12 -6.68 -23.91
N THR A 122 -8.92 -6.62 -24.97
CA THR A 122 -9.23 -5.39 -25.71
C THR A 122 -10.20 -4.47 -24.98
N ASN A 123 -10.87 -4.95 -23.92
CA ASN A 123 -11.84 -4.15 -23.18
C ASN A 123 -11.67 -4.30 -21.67
N LEU A 124 -10.74 -3.53 -21.12
CA LEU A 124 -10.47 -3.43 -19.68
C LEU A 124 -11.72 -3.10 -18.86
N THR A 125 -12.68 -2.36 -19.42
CA THR A 125 -13.87 -1.87 -18.70
C THR A 125 -14.95 -2.93 -18.50
N ALA A 126 -14.94 -4.01 -19.30
CA ALA A 126 -15.94 -5.07 -19.21
C ALA A 126 -15.97 -5.67 -17.80
N GLU A 127 -17.16 -5.92 -17.25
CA GLU A 127 -17.36 -6.36 -15.85
C GLU A 127 -16.56 -7.63 -15.50
N ASN A 128 -16.36 -8.51 -16.49
CA ASN A 128 -15.66 -9.78 -16.34
C ASN A 128 -14.24 -9.79 -16.92
N SER A 129 -13.67 -8.63 -17.27
CA SER A 129 -12.33 -8.54 -17.87
C SER A 129 -11.26 -9.16 -16.96
N PRO A 130 -10.26 -9.84 -17.54
CA PRO A 130 -9.05 -10.25 -16.81
C PRO A 130 -8.42 -9.09 -16.03
N PHE A 131 -8.40 -7.89 -16.60
CA PHE A 131 -7.92 -6.69 -15.89
C PHE A 131 -8.64 -6.46 -14.55
N ARG A 132 -9.98 -6.41 -14.53
CA ARG A 132 -10.75 -6.20 -13.28
C ARG A 132 -10.52 -7.31 -12.26
N LYS A 133 -10.27 -8.53 -12.72
CA LYS A 133 -10.08 -9.72 -11.88
C LYS A 133 -8.64 -9.93 -11.44
N SER A 134 -7.70 -9.10 -11.89
CA SER A 134 -6.29 -9.27 -11.57
C SER A 134 -6.07 -9.27 -10.07
N VAL A 135 -5.34 -10.28 -9.60
CA VAL A 135 -4.98 -10.44 -8.18
C VAL A 135 -4.10 -9.28 -7.72
N TRP A 136 -3.45 -8.55 -8.63
CA TRP A 136 -2.66 -7.38 -8.29
C TRP A 136 -3.47 -6.34 -7.51
N PHE A 137 -4.76 -6.13 -7.81
CA PHE A 137 -5.60 -5.16 -7.13
C PHE A 137 -5.95 -5.52 -5.68
N THR A 138 -5.83 -6.80 -5.30
CA THR A 138 -6.17 -7.29 -3.96
C THR A 138 -4.95 -7.44 -3.06
N ARG A 139 -3.73 -7.24 -3.55
CA ARG A 139 -2.49 -7.38 -2.75
C ARG A 139 -2.29 -6.16 -1.84
N GLY A 140 -1.81 -6.38 -0.60
CA GLY A 140 -1.55 -5.28 0.34
C GLY A 140 -0.50 -4.27 -0.16
N TRP A 141 0.65 -4.76 -0.63
CA TRP A 141 1.76 -3.93 -1.09
C TRP A 141 1.42 -3.05 -2.30
N THR A 142 0.62 -3.56 -3.24
CA THR A 142 0.29 -2.84 -4.48
C THR A 142 -0.56 -1.58 -4.25
N LEU A 143 -1.08 -1.36 -3.04
CA LEU A 143 -1.80 -0.14 -2.71
C LEU A 143 -0.88 1.09 -2.82
N GLN A 144 0.27 1.05 -2.15
CA GLN A 144 1.23 2.15 -2.23
C GLN A 144 1.84 2.26 -3.63
N GLU A 145 2.00 1.13 -4.34
CA GLU A 145 2.51 1.11 -5.70
C GLU A 145 1.55 1.75 -6.71
N LEU A 146 0.24 1.70 -6.43
CA LEU A 146 -0.79 2.35 -7.24
C LEU A 146 -0.92 3.86 -6.97
N ILE A 147 -0.85 4.26 -5.69
CA ILE A 147 -1.22 5.62 -5.28
C ILE A 147 -0.04 6.57 -5.06
N ALA A 148 1.16 6.03 -4.78
CA ALA A 148 2.34 6.86 -4.52
C ALA A 148 2.94 7.44 -5.81
N PRO A 149 3.16 6.66 -6.90
CA PRO A 149 3.75 7.21 -8.12
C PRO A 149 2.81 8.18 -8.83
N LYS A 150 3.40 9.26 -9.37
CA LYS A 150 2.65 10.22 -10.20
C LYS A 150 2.18 9.60 -11.51
N ASN A 151 3.06 8.84 -12.15
CA ASN A 151 2.81 8.18 -13.44
C ASN A 151 2.81 6.67 -13.24
N VAL A 152 1.74 6.00 -13.67
CA VAL A 152 1.57 4.55 -13.58
C VAL A 152 1.06 4.05 -14.93
N SER A 153 1.75 3.08 -15.51
CA SER A 153 1.40 2.45 -16.79
C SER A 153 1.22 0.94 -16.59
N PHE A 154 0.08 0.43 -17.04
CA PHE A 154 -0.27 -0.99 -16.91
C PHE A 154 0.18 -1.78 -18.14
N PHE A 155 0.73 -2.96 -17.89
CA PHE A 155 1.20 -3.89 -18.92
C PHE A 155 0.66 -5.29 -18.67
N SER A 156 0.35 -6.01 -19.74
CA SER A 156 -0.06 -7.42 -19.72
C SER A 156 1.09 -8.36 -19.41
N GLN A 157 0.80 -9.66 -19.30
CA GLN A 157 1.80 -10.73 -19.13
C GLN A 157 2.83 -10.80 -20.29
N SER A 158 2.54 -10.15 -21.42
CA SER A 158 3.42 -10.08 -22.59
C SER A 158 4.05 -8.71 -22.76
N TRP A 159 4.06 -7.87 -21.72
CA TRP A 159 4.56 -6.49 -21.75
C TRP A 159 3.86 -5.61 -22.81
N THR A 160 2.64 -5.96 -23.19
CA THR A 160 1.80 -5.12 -24.05
C THR A 160 1.21 -4.02 -23.19
N PHE A 161 1.35 -2.77 -23.63
CA PHE A 161 0.75 -1.63 -22.96
C PHE A 161 -0.77 -1.76 -22.95
N LEU A 162 -1.36 -1.64 -21.76
CA LEU A 162 -2.80 -1.71 -21.56
C LEU A 162 -3.39 -0.31 -21.49
N GLU A 163 -2.96 0.48 -20.49
CA GLU A 163 -3.47 1.84 -20.29
C GLU A 163 -2.63 2.61 -19.25
N GLU A 164 -2.77 3.93 -19.19
CA GLU A 164 -2.26 4.75 -18.09
C GLU A 164 -3.30 4.93 -16.98
N ARG A 165 -2.86 4.92 -15.71
CA ARG A 165 -3.75 5.19 -14.55
C ARG A 165 -4.59 6.45 -14.72
N SER A 166 -4.01 7.51 -15.29
CA SER A 166 -4.66 8.80 -15.54
C SER A 166 -5.89 8.71 -16.47
N LYS A 167 -5.95 7.69 -17.34
CA LYS A 167 -7.03 7.48 -18.31
C LYS A 167 -8.13 6.57 -17.78
N ILE A 168 -7.83 5.76 -16.76
CA ILE A 168 -8.74 4.76 -16.19
C ILE A 168 -8.99 4.95 -14.69
N GLU A 169 -8.81 6.16 -14.14
CA GLU A 169 -9.06 6.43 -12.72
C GLU A 169 -10.47 5.99 -12.29
N LYS A 170 -11.49 6.17 -13.14
CA LYS A 170 -12.85 5.73 -12.82
C LYS A 170 -12.99 4.21 -12.75
N LEU A 171 -12.41 3.49 -13.70
CA LEU A 171 -12.36 2.03 -13.69
C LEU A 171 -11.61 1.52 -12.45
N LEU A 172 -10.49 2.15 -12.10
CA LEU A 172 -9.69 1.80 -10.94
C LEU A 172 -10.42 2.09 -9.63
N GLU A 173 -11.15 3.20 -9.53
CA GLU A 173 -12.04 3.49 -8.39
C GLU A 173 -13.09 2.39 -8.26
N ASP A 174 -13.72 1.95 -9.34
CA ASP A 174 -14.73 0.89 -9.31
C ASP A 174 -14.15 -0.47 -8.86
N ILE A 175 -12.89 -0.78 -9.23
CA ILE A 175 -12.20 -2.02 -8.83
C ILE A 175 -11.73 -1.95 -7.36
N THR A 176 -11.11 -0.84 -6.97
CA THR A 176 -10.33 -0.75 -5.73
C THR A 176 -11.03 0.01 -4.61
N GLY A 177 -12.06 0.80 -4.91
CA GLY A 177 -12.70 1.74 -3.99
C GLY A 177 -11.85 2.96 -3.67
N ILE A 178 -10.75 3.21 -4.41
CA ILE A 178 -9.87 4.35 -4.18
C ILE A 178 -10.48 5.62 -4.80
N PRO A 179 -10.80 6.66 -4.02
CA PRO A 179 -11.37 7.90 -4.53
C PRO A 179 -10.28 8.78 -5.13
N PHE A 180 -9.89 8.54 -6.38
CA PHE A 180 -8.81 9.27 -7.06
C PHE A 180 -9.05 10.78 -7.12
N ASN A 181 -10.30 11.22 -7.21
CA ASN A 181 -10.67 12.63 -7.11
C ASN A 181 -10.21 13.27 -5.78
N LEU A 182 -10.44 12.59 -4.65
CA LEU A 182 -10.02 13.07 -3.34
C LEU A 182 -8.50 12.99 -3.17
N LEU A 183 -7.88 11.91 -3.66
CA LEU A 183 -6.42 11.76 -3.63
C LEU A 183 -5.72 12.86 -4.43
N ASN A 184 -6.23 13.21 -5.61
CA ASN A 184 -5.66 14.25 -6.46
C ASN A 184 -5.80 15.66 -5.84
N ILE A 185 -6.82 15.91 -5.01
CA ILE A 185 -7.04 17.21 -4.34
C ILE A 185 -6.22 17.34 -3.05
N TYR A 186 -6.28 16.32 -2.18
CA TYR A 186 -5.77 16.41 -0.81
C TYR A 186 -4.46 15.66 -0.59
N GLY A 187 -4.06 14.80 -1.53
CA GLY A 187 -3.03 13.79 -1.30
C GLY A 187 -3.48 12.72 -0.31
N ILE A 188 -2.69 11.65 -0.18
CA ILE A 188 -3.02 10.54 0.73
C ILE A 188 -3.08 10.99 2.20
N HIS A 189 -2.19 11.90 2.60
CA HIS A 189 -2.07 12.36 3.99
C HIS A 189 -3.14 13.39 4.38
N GLY A 190 -3.85 13.97 3.40
CA GLY A 190 -5.03 14.79 3.64
C GLY A 190 -6.30 13.99 3.93
N LEU A 191 -6.29 12.68 3.68
CA LEU A 191 -7.38 11.79 4.05
C LEU A 191 -7.35 11.43 5.54
N SER A 192 -8.53 11.18 6.10
CA SER A 192 -8.68 10.70 7.47
C SER A 192 -7.97 9.36 7.68
N ILE A 193 -7.65 9.02 8.92
CA ILE A 193 -7.11 7.69 9.25
C ILE A 193 -8.08 6.60 8.81
N ALA A 194 -9.39 6.77 9.04
CA ALA A 194 -10.38 5.78 8.64
C ALA A 194 -10.47 5.59 7.13
N GLN A 195 -10.35 6.68 6.35
CA GLN A 195 -10.31 6.62 4.89
C GLN A 195 -9.08 5.86 4.40
N ARG A 196 -7.90 6.18 4.94
CA ARG A 196 -6.65 5.48 4.60
C ARG A 196 -6.70 4.00 4.94
N MET A 197 -7.24 3.63 6.11
CA MET A 197 -7.44 2.23 6.49
C MET A 197 -8.43 1.53 5.56
N CYS A 198 -9.51 2.22 5.14
CA CYS A 198 -10.50 1.69 4.22
C CYS A 198 -9.89 1.28 2.86
N LEU A 199 -8.88 2.01 2.36
CA LEU A 199 -8.20 1.66 1.10
C LEU A 199 -7.50 0.30 1.15
N ALA A 200 -7.17 -0.18 2.35
CA ALA A 200 -6.54 -1.47 2.60
C ALA A 200 -7.53 -2.55 3.07
N ALA A 201 -8.79 -2.21 3.34
CA ALA A 201 -9.75 -3.09 4.02
C ALA A 201 -10.07 -4.39 3.27
N LYS A 202 -9.96 -4.40 1.94
CA LYS A 202 -10.21 -5.56 1.08
C LYS A 202 -8.93 -6.20 0.53
N ARG A 203 -7.76 -5.78 1.05
CA ARG A 203 -6.47 -6.26 0.56
C ARG A 203 -5.89 -7.34 1.46
N GLU A 204 -5.12 -8.23 0.86
CA GLU A 204 -4.54 -9.41 1.50
C GLU A 204 -3.01 -9.42 1.38
N THR A 205 -2.37 -9.99 2.39
CA THR A 205 -0.92 -10.17 2.46
C THR A 205 -0.57 -11.63 2.73
N THR A 206 0.58 -12.07 2.23
CA THR A 206 1.04 -13.45 2.44
C THR A 206 1.55 -13.66 3.86
N ARG A 207 2.35 -12.72 4.38
CA ARG A 207 2.73 -12.69 5.79
C ARG A 207 1.73 -11.85 6.57
N LYS A 208 1.46 -12.25 7.81
CA LYS A 208 0.51 -11.55 8.68
C LYS A 208 0.97 -10.11 8.95
N GLU A 209 2.24 -9.93 9.25
CA GLU A 209 2.82 -8.64 9.61
C GLU A 209 2.82 -7.64 8.46
N ASP A 210 2.86 -8.13 7.22
CA ASP A 210 2.87 -7.28 6.03
C ASP A 210 1.58 -6.46 5.89
N ILE A 211 0.46 -6.85 6.53
CA ILE A 211 -0.76 -6.04 6.55
C ILE A 211 -0.53 -4.67 7.22
N ALA A 212 0.44 -4.61 8.14
CA ALA A 212 0.88 -3.37 8.78
C ALA A 212 2.00 -2.72 7.96
N TYR A 213 2.99 -3.51 7.55
CA TYR A 213 4.18 -2.96 6.88
C TYR A 213 3.90 -2.35 5.52
N CYS A 214 2.90 -2.87 4.78
CA CYS A 214 2.50 -2.27 3.50
C CYS A 214 1.82 -0.90 3.65
N LEU A 215 1.47 -0.49 4.87
CA LEU A 215 0.77 0.75 5.17
C LEU A 215 1.68 1.84 5.77
N LEU A 216 2.95 1.53 6.08
CA LEU A 216 3.86 2.48 6.74
C LEU A 216 3.92 3.84 6.03
N GLY A 217 4.14 3.85 4.73
CA GLY A 217 4.19 5.09 3.96
C GLY A 217 2.84 5.77 3.75
N ILE A 218 1.73 5.03 3.77
CA ILE A 218 0.37 5.61 3.70
C ILE A 218 0.06 6.42 4.97
N PHE A 219 0.61 5.98 6.11
CA PHE A 219 0.45 6.64 7.40
C PHE A 219 1.62 7.54 7.79
N ASP A 220 2.67 7.63 6.97
CA ASP A 220 3.92 8.33 7.29
C ASP A 220 4.50 7.88 8.64
N ILE A 221 4.60 6.56 8.81
CA ILE A 221 5.14 5.89 10.00
C ILE A 221 6.47 5.21 9.64
N ASN A 222 7.42 5.31 10.57
CA ASN A 222 8.58 4.44 10.59
C ASN A 222 8.57 3.63 11.87
N MET A 223 8.75 2.32 11.75
CA MET A 223 8.81 1.41 12.88
C MET A 223 9.67 0.17 12.56
N PRO A 224 10.26 -0.49 13.58
CA PRO A 224 11.02 -1.72 13.38
C PRO A 224 10.16 -2.86 12.81
N LEU A 225 10.70 -3.59 11.85
CA LEU A 225 10.07 -4.81 11.30
C LEU A 225 10.43 -6.01 12.16
N ILE A 226 9.43 -6.64 12.76
CA ILE A 226 9.58 -7.84 13.57
C ILE A 226 8.74 -8.95 12.93
N TYR A 227 9.32 -9.69 11.98
CA TYR A 227 8.67 -10.88 11.43
C TYR A 227 8.61 -11.99 12.50
N GLY A 228 7.43 -12.58 12.69
CA GLY A 228 7.12 -13.54 13.76
C GLY A 228 6.27 -12.95 14.88
N GLU A 229 5.98 -11.65 14.89
CA GLU A 229 5.08 -11.03 15.88
C GLU A 229 3.58 -11.21 15.56
N GLY A 230 3.26 -11.66 14.35
CA GLY A 230 1.91 -11.93 13.90
C GLY A 230 1.03 -10.67 13.89
N ASP A 231 -0.19 -10.82 14.40
CA ASP A 231 -1.22 -9.77 14.34
C ASP A 231 -0.88 -8.53 15.22
N LYS A 232 0.14 -8.63 16.08
CA LYS A 232 0.67 -7.52 16.88
C LYS A 232 1.28 -6.40 16.03
N ALA A 233 1.78 -6.70 14.83
CA ALA A 233 2.35 -5.70 13.94
C ALA A 233 1.32 -4.60 13.59
N PHE A 234 0.07 -4.98 13.37
CA PHE A 234 -1.01 -4.02 13.05
C PHE A 234 -1.46 -3.21 14.27
N GLN A 235 -1.41 -3.79 15.47
CA GLN A 235 -1.64 -3.05 16.71
C GLN A 235 -0.56 -1.99 16.92
N ARG A 236 0.72 -2.35 16.73
CA ARG A 236 1.84 -1.40 16.82
C ARG A 236 1.74 -0.27 15.79
N LEU A 237 1.30 -0.57 14.57
CA LEU A 237 1.02 0.47 13.57
C LEU A 237 -0.02 1.48 14.09
N GLN A 238 -1.13 1.00 14.65
CA GLN A 238 -2.15 1.89 15.20
C GLN A 238 -1.63 2.71 16.39
N GLU A 239 -0.79 2.12 17.26
CA GLU A 239 -0.13 2.85 18.34
C GLU A 239 0.77 3.97 17.82
N GLU A 240 1.59 3.71 16.80
CA GLU A 240 2.44 4.72 16.16
C GLU A 240 1.62 5.82 15.49
N ILE A 241 0.49 5.48 14.84
CA ILE A 241 -0.45 6.47 14.30
C ILE A 241 -1.01 7.35 15.41
N ILE A 242 -1.50 6.74 16.50
CA ILE A 242 -2.08 7.42 17.66
C ILE A 242 -1.09 8.40 18.30
N ARG A 243 0.20 8.08 18.30
CA ARG A 243 1.26 8.98 18.82
C ARG A 243 1.45 10.24 17.97
N ARG A 244 1.07 10.23 16.69
CA ARG A 244 1.36 11.32 15.73
C ARG A 244 0.14 12.13 15.31
N THR A 245 -1.08 11.70 15.66
CA THR A 245 -2.32 12.37 15.23
C THR A 245 -3.36 12.54 16.34
N THR A 246 -4.28 13.48 16.14
CA THR A 246 -5.49 13.67 16.96
C THR A 246 -6.77 13.24 16.22
N ASP A 247 -6.63 12.68 15.01
CA ASP A 247 -7.73 12.21 14.20
C ASP A 247 -8.40 10.99 14.85
N GLN A 248 -9.61 11.20 15.37
CA GLN A 248 -10.40 10.18 16.07
C GLN A 248 -11.03 9.15 15.13
N SER A 249 -10.94 9.34 13.81
CA SER A 249 -11.45 8.38 12.85
C SER A 249 -10.75 7.01 12.95
N ILE A 250 -9.56 6.93 13.56
CA ILE A 250 -8.90 5.65 13.90
C ILE A 250 -9.78 4.71 14.75
N PHE A 251 -10.73 5.25 15.52
CA PHE A 251 -11.64 4.46 16.36
C PHE A 251 -12.98 4.15 15.67
N ALA A 252 -13.14 4.52 14.40
CA ALA A 252 -14.39 4.36 13.66
C ALA A 252 -14.59 2.98 13.00
N TRP A 253 -13.66 2.04 13.17
CA TRP A 253 -13.76 0.69 12.61
C TRP A 253 -15.04 -0.05 13.03
N GLY A 254 -15.63 -0.89 12.19
CA GLY A 254 -16.95 -1.50 12.43
C GLY A 254 -18.12 -0.55 12.09
N PHE A 255 -17.84 0.67 11.61
CA PHE A 255 -18.88 1.52 11.05
C PHE A 255 -19.48 0.89 9.78
N GLY A 256 -20.81 0.84 9.71
CA GLY A 256 -21.54 0.32 8.56
C GLY A 256 -21.51 -1.21 8.42
N THR A 257 -20.95 -1.96 9.37
CA THR A 257 -20.99 -3.43 9.34
C THR A 257 -22.22 -3.93 10.10
N SER A 258 -23.10 -4.65 9.41
CA SER A 258 -24.31 -5.24 9.96
C SER A 258 -24.02 -6.57 10.65
N GLY A 259 -23.20 -6.60 11.72
CA GLY A 259 -23.03 -7.76 12.62
C GLY A 259 -22.59 -9.12 12.02
N GLU A 260 -22.47 -9.26 10.70
CA GLU A 260 -22.25 -10.53 9.97
C GLU A 260 -20.80 -10.75 9.55
N THR A 261 -19.92 -9.78 9.75
CA THR A 261 -18.48 -9.97 9.56
C THR A 261 -17.91 -10.73 10.76
N HIS A 262 -17.13 -11.79 10.51
CA HIS A 262 -16.37 -12.53 11.52
C HIS A 262 -15.39 -11.67 12.37
N ASP A 263 -15.23 -10.38 12.05
CA ASP A 263 -14.85 -9.34 13.02
C ASP A 263 -16.10 -8.92 13.81
N THR A 264 -16.55 -9.84 14.67
CA THR A 264 -17.77 -9.64 15.45
C THR A 264 -17.57 -8.48 16.44
N GLY A 265 -18.65 -7.78 16.81
CA GLY A 265 -18.63 -6.82 17.93
C GLY A 265 -18.07 -7.38 19.25
N LEU A 266 -17.80 -8.69 19.34
CA LEU A 266 -17.02 -9.34 20.38
C LEU A 266 -15.60 -8.77 20.51
N ASP A 267 -14.93 -8.35 19.42
CA ASP A 267 -13.58 -7.80 19.46
C ASP A 267 -13.53 -6.37 20.05
N ARG A 268 -14.62 -5.59 19.94
CA ARG A 268 -14.73 -4.27 20.60
C ARG A 268 -14.84 -4.38 22.11
N HIS A 269 -15.37 -5.48 22.63
CA HIS A 269 -15.37 -5.74 24.08
C HIS A 269 -13.96 -6.10 24.60
N VAL A 270 -13.01 -6.43 23.70
CA VAL A 270 -11.64 -6.84 24.05
C VAL A 270 -10.62 -5.73 23.77
N SER A 271 -10.82 -4.92 22.72
CA SER A 271 -9.89 -3.88 22.29
C SER A 271 -10.60 -2.69 21.64
N ILE A 272 -10.10 -1.49 21.92
CA ILE A 272 -10.51 -0.26 21.21
C ILE A 272 -9.84 -0.11 19.84
N LEU A 273 -8.74 -0.83 19.60
CA LEU A 273 -8.02 -0.86 18.34
C LEU A 273 -8.52 -2.01 17.46
N ALA A 274 -8.53 -1.80 16.15
CA ALA A 274 -8.95 -2.81 15.18
C ALA A 274 -7.92 -3.94 15.09
N SER A 275 -8.39 -5.16 14.80
CA SER A 275 -7.54 -6.33 14.52
C SER A 275 -6.89 -6.27 13.13
N SER A 276 -7.53 -5.58 12.18
CA SER A 276 -7.15 -5.51 10.76
C SER A 276 -7.74 -4.26 10.08
N PRO A 277 -7.18 -3.78 8.94
CA PRO A 277 -7.81 -2.76 8.11
C PRO A 277 -9.22 -3.13 7.65
N ARG A 278 -9.57 -4.43 7.60
CA ARG A 278 -10.91 -4.92 7.23
C ARG A 278 -12.02 -4.32 8.09
N GLY A 279 -11.73 -4.01 9.35
CA GLY A 279 -12.65 -3.28 10.23
C GLY A 279 -13.09 -1.92 9.66
N PHE A 280 -12.35 -1.33 8.73
CA PHE A 280 -12.66 -0.02 8.17
C PHE A 280 -13.41 -0.06 6.83
N VAL A 281 -13.93 -1.22 6.40
CA VAL A 281 -14.57 -1.38 5.08
C VAL A 281 -15.72 -0.38 4.80
N GLY A 282 -16.44 0.05 5.83
CA GLY A 282 -17.53 1.05 5.71
C GLY A 282 -17.09 2.50 5.91
N CYS A 283 -15.79 2.77 6.04
CA CYS A 283 -15.27 4.07 6.52
C CYS A 283 -14.84 5.05 5.43
N ALA A 284 -15.07 4.75 4.14
CA ALA A 284 -14.64 5.61 3.02
C ALA A 284 -15.17 7.05 3.10
N GLY A 285 -16.35 7.23 3.72
CA GLY A 285 -16.98 8.54 3.90
C GLY A 285 -16.69 9.23 5.23
N ILE A 286 -15.82 8.70 6.10
CA ILE A 286 -15.60 9.26 7.44
C ILE A 286 -14.48 10.30 7.40
N VAL A 287 -14.78 11.54 7.80
CA VAL A 287 -13.82 12.66 7.81
C VAL A 287 -13.73 13.33 9.18
N PRO A 288 -12.59 13.96 9.53
CA PRO A 288 -12.46 14.69 10.79
C PRO A 288 -13.44 15.86 10.83
N TYR A 289 -14.06 16.09 11.99
CA TYR A 289 -15.05 17.15 12.17
C TYR A 289 -14.48 18.33 12.95
N ASP A 290 -14.21 19.47 12.31
CA ASP A 290 -13.69 20.66 13.02
C ASP A 290 -14.77 21.68 13.34
N SER A 291 -15.56 21.46 14.40
CA SER A 291 -16.39 22.53 14.98
C SER A 291 -15.92 22.94 16.38
N GLY A 292 -16.01 24.24 16.66
CA GLY A 292 -15.47 24.88 17.86
C GLY A 292 -16.02 24.35 19.19
N SER A 293 -17.24 23.80 19.21
CA SER A 293 -17.89 23.32 20.44
C SER A 293 -17.36 21.98 20.96
N LEU A 294 -16.74 21.16 20.09
CA LEU A 294 -16.14 19.88 20.46
C LEU A 294 -14.61 19.96 20.62
N LYS A 295 -13.99 21.13 20.39
CA LYS A 295 -12.52 21.32 20.41
C LYS A 295 -11.88 21.03 21.77
N GLU A 296 -12.58 21.26 22.88
CA GLU A 296 -12.01 21.08 24.22
C GLU A 296 -12.38 19.74 24.90
N THR A 297 -13.42 19.06 24.42
CA THR A 297 -14.05 17.94 25.16
C THR A 297 -13.58 16.55 24.73
N THR A 298 -12.95 16.43 23.56
CA THR A 298 -12.48 15.14 23.03
C THR A 298 -10.96 15.10 22.87
N ARG A 299 -10.27 14.20 23.60
CA ARG A 299 -8.82 13.99 23.50
C ARG A 299 -8.50 12.54 23.81
N PHE A 300 -7.56 11.96 23.06
CA PHE A 300 -6.98 10.66 23.38
C PHE A 300 -5.46 10.76 23.53
N GLU A 301 -4.90 9.91 24.38
CA GLU A 301 -3.47 9.83 24.66
C GLU A 301 -3.09 8.38 24.96
N LEU A 302 -2.01 7.90 24.36
CA LEU A 302 -1.45 6.59 24.69
C LEU A 302 -0.53 6.73 25.92
N THR A 303 -0.91 6.08 27.03
CA THR A 303 -0.15 6.08 28.28
C THR A 303 0.49 4.73 28.52
N GLN A 304 1.39 4.62 29.52
CA GLN A 304 1.94 3.33 29.95
C GLN A 304 0.87 2.36 30.49
N ARG A 305 -0.32 2.86 30.84
CA ARG A 305 -1.46 2.05 31.30
C ARG A 305 -2.46 1.73 30.18
N GLY A 306 -2.17 2.15 28.94
CA GLY A 306 -3.08 2.03 27.80
C GLY A 306 -3.65 3.36 27.33
N LEU A 307 -4.68 3.30 26.50
CA LEU A 307 -5.30 4.48 25.88
C LEU A 307 -6.20 5.20 26.88
N ARG A 308 -5.92 6.48 27.14
CA ARG A 308 -6.82 7.39 27.85
C ARG A 308 -7.62 8.16 26.82
N PHE A 309 -8.95 8.04 26.82
CA PHE A 309 -9.83 8.75 25.90
C PHE A 309 -10.91 9.51 26.67
N ARG A 310 -10.96 10.84 26.50
CA ARG A 310 -12.08 11.69 26.93
C ARG A 310 -13.02 11.89 25.75
N ILE A 311 -14.30 11.55 25.93
CA ILE A 311 -15.30 11.57 24.86
C ILE A 311 -16.69 11.92 25.43
N PRO A 312 -17.52 12.75 24.75
CA PRO A 312 -18.91 12.98 25.12
C PRO A 312 -19.73 11.71 24.98
N ILE A 313 -20.50 11.37 26.02
CA ILE A 313 -21.38 10.20 26.03
C ILE A 313 -22.82 10.66 25.78
N VAL A 314 -23.51 9.98 24.87
CA VAL A 314 -24.92 10.19 24.56
C VAL A 314 -25.65 8.84 24.64
N ARG A 315 -26.93 8.86 25.03
CA ARG A 315 -27.76 7.65 25.18
C ARG A 315 -27.15 6.57 26.11
N GLY A 316 -26.37 7.00 27.10
CA GLY A 316 -25.83 6.15 28.17
C GLY A 316 -24.55 5.37 27.82
N ASN A 317 -24.36 4.96 26.56
CA ASN A 317 -23.22 4.13 26.17
C ASN A 317 -22.60 4.46 24.79
N LEU A 318 -22.98 5.58 24.17
CA LEU A 318 -22.40 5.99 22.88
C LEU A 318 -21.43 7.16 23.06
N GLY A 319 -20.15 6.92 22.83
CA GLY A 319 -19.11 7.95 22.79
C GLY A 319 -19.05 8.61 21.41
N ILE A 320 -19.25 9.92 21.33
CA ILE A 320 -19.21 10.69 20.06
C ILE A 320 -17.76 11.01 19.66
N LEU A 321 -17.31 10.48 18.52
CA LEU A 321 -16.02 10.80 17.93
C LEU A 321 -16.07 12.16 17.23
N LYS A 322 -14.91 12.83 17.18
CA LYS A 322 -14.68 14.07 16.40
C LYS A 322 -14.55 13.76 14.89
N CYS A 323 -15.50 13.02 14.34
CA CYS A 323 -15.62 12.75 12.91
C CYS A 323 -17.09 12.65 12.48
N CYS A 324 -17.34 12.90 11.20
CA CYS A 324 -18.67 12.89 10.59
C CYS A 324 -18.63 12.24 9.21
N LEU A 325 -19.80 12.11 8.59
CA LEU A 325 -19.90 11.67 7.20
C LEU A 325 -19.64 12.82 6.24
N LEU A 326 -18.85 12.53 5.19
CA LEU A 326 -18.47 13.46 4.14
C LEU A 326 -19.68 14.03 3.39
N ASP A 327 -20.73 13.24 3.21
CA ASP A 327 -21.98 13.62 2.54
C ASP A 327 -22.98 14.35 3.45
N ASP A 328 -22.88 14.18 4.77
CA ASP A 328 -23.72 14.88 5.75
C ASP A 328 -22.94 15.20 7.04
N PRO A 329 -22.34 16.40 7.15
CA PRO A 329 -21.55 16.80 8.31
C PRO A 329 -22.32 16.85 9.64
N ARG A 330 -23.65 16.75 9.61
CA ARG A 330 -24.50 16.69 10.80
C ARG A 330 -24.57 15.28 11.39
N LYS A 331 -24.20 14.26 10.62
CA LYS A 331 -24.14 12.86 11.08
C LYS A 331 -22.76 12.59 11.69
N LEU A 332 -22.69 12.75 13.00
CA LEU A 332 -21.50 12.41 13.79
C LEU A 332 -21.36 10.90 13.94
N VAL A 333 -20.12 10.43 13.99
CA VAL A 333 -19.79 9.01 14.24
C VAL A 333 -19.68 8.78 15.74
N ALA A 334 -20.22 7.66 16.22
CA ALA A 334 -20.11 7.26 17.61
C ALA A 334 -19.64 5.81 17.75
N ILE A 335 -18.98 5.52 18.87
CA ILE A 335 -18.58 4.18 19.29
C ILE A 335 -19.40 3.74 20.50
N ARG A 336 -19.67 2.44 20.61
CA ARG A 336 -20.26 1.86 21.83
C ARG A 336 -19.16 1.69 22.88
N LEU A 337 -19.50 1.94 24.15
CA LEU A 337 -18.60 1.92 25.30
C LEU A 337 -18.96 0.80 26.31
N ASP A 338 -19.49 -0.31 25.83
CA ASP A 338 -20.14 -1.37 26.62
C ASP A 338 -19.23 -2.51 27.12
#